data_AF-A0A3D3T1P8-F1
#
_entry.id   AF-A0A3D3T1P8-F1
#
_cell.length_a   1.000
_cell.length_b   1.000
_cell.length_c   1.000
_cell.angle_alpha   90.00
_cell.angle_beta   90.00
_cell.angle_gamma   90.00
#
_symmetry.space_group_name_H-M   'P 1'
#
loop_
_entity.id
_entity.type
_entity.pdbx_description
1 polymer ?
#
loop_
_entity_poly.entity_id
_entity_poly.type
_entity_poly.pdbx_seq_one_letter_code
_entity_poly.pdbx_strand_id
1 'polypeptide(L)' 'LSAVISQARFQSINDWMRTEIYGWTLADQIDDTQFAQLLEAANTKLSHFVMPDGTVQFENAVHIISVVK' A
#
# COMPACT_ATOMS: atom_id res chain seq x y z
N LEU A 1 -12.71 -17.17 -12.67
CA LEU A 1 -11.72 -16.11 -12.44
C LEU A 1 -12.16 -14.88 -13.21
N SER A 2 -12.54 -13.80 -12.53
CA SER A 2 -12.81 -12.49 -13.14
C SER A 2 -11.79 -11.47 -12.65
N ALA A 3 -11.38 -10.55 -13.50
CA ALA A 3 -10.57 -9.40 -13.12
C ALA A 3 -11.47 -8.16 -13.02
N VAL A 4 -11.37 -7.43 -11.93
CA VAL A 4 -12.12 -6.19 -11.68
C VAL A 4 -11.13 -5.11 -11.29
N ILE A 5 -11.24 -3.92 -11.87
CA ILE A 5 -10.49 -2.74 -11.40
C ILE A 5 -11.21 -2.21 -10.16
N SER A 6 -10.48 -2.12 -9.05
CA SER A 6 -10.97 -1.52 -7.82
C SER A 6 -10.01 -0.42 -7.36
N GLN A 7 -10.38 0.29 -6.30
CA GLN A 7 -9.57 1.36 -5.72
C GLN A 7 -8.95 0.86 -4.42
N ALA A 8 -7.62 0.79 -4.38
CA ALA A 8 -6.90 0.64 -3.11
C ALA A 8 -6.99 1.96 -2.34
N ARG A 9 -7.20 1.87 -1.02
CA ARG A 9 -7.37 3.05 -0.16
C ARG A 9 -6.66 2.85 1.18
N PHE A 10 -5.86 3.84 1.57
CA PHE A 10 -5.19 3.88 2.85
C PHE A 10 -5.31 5.26 3.48
N GLN A 11 -5.25 5.33 4.81
CA GLN A 11 -5.38 6.58 5.55
C GLN A 11 -4.20 7.54 5.32
N SER A 12 -3.01 7.01 5.06
CA SER A 12 -1.81 7.78 4.73
C SER A 12 -0.75 6.90 4.06
N ILE A 13 0.31 7.51 3.50
CA ILE A 13 1.49 6.78 3.02
C ILE A 13 2.10 5.96 4.15
N ASN A 14 2.15 6.48 5.37
CA ASN A 14 2.68 5.75 6.51
C ASN A 14 1.86 4.49 6.82
N ASP A 15 0.54 4.61 6.85
CA ASP A 15 -0.34 3.45 7.11
C ASP A 15 -0.16 2.38 6.03
N TRP A 16 -0.13 2.79 4.75
CA TRP A 16 0.11 1.87 3.65
C TRP A 16 1.48 1.17 3.74
N MET A 17 2.55 1.95 3.94
CA MET A 17 3.91 1.43 4.04
C MET A 17 4.07 0.50 5.24
N ARG A 18 3.41 0.79 6.36
CA ARG A 18 3.49 -0.01 7.57
C ARG A 18 2.73 -1.32 7.45
N THR A 19 1.53 -1.31 6.89
CA THR A 19 0.70 -2.53 6.80
C THR A 19 1.09 -3.41 5.63
N GLU A 20 1.19 -2.88 4.42
CA GLU A 20 1.30 -3.71 3.21
C GLU A 20 2.75 -4.03 2.83
N ILE A 21 3.68 -3.10 3.12
CA ILE A 21 5.08 -3.24 2.71
C ILE A 21 5.91 -3.80 3.86
N TYR A 22 5.96 -3.07 4.99
CA TYR A 22 6.74 -3.49 6.14
C TYR A 22 6.18 -4.75 6.78
N GLY A 23 4.92 -4.72 7.21
CA GLY A 23 4.30 -5.79 8.00
C GLY A 23 4.34 -7.18 7.35
N TRP A 24 4.30 -7.27 6.02
CA TRP A 24 4.31 -8.56 5.30
C TRP A 24 5.64 -8.91 4.65
N THR A 25 6.35 -7.91 4.12
CA THR A 25 7.49 -8.18 3.22
C THR A 25 8.83 -7.91 3.91
N LEU A 26 8.92 -6.85 4.72
CA LEU A 26 10.21 -6.34 5.21
C LEU A 26 10.38 -6.45 6.73
N ALA A 27 9.37 -6.92 7.48
CA ALA A 27 9.38 -6.94 8.94
C ALA A 27 10.60 -7.66 9.55
N ASP A 28 11.09 -8.71 8.89
CA ASP A 28 12.27 -9.47 9.32
C ASP A 28 13.57 -9.06 8.61
N GLN A 29 13.52 -8.05 7.73
CA GLN A 29 14.62 -7.66 6.85
C GLN A 29 15.22 -6.29 7.17
N ILE A 30 14.42 -5.38 7.75
CA ILE A 30 14.85 -4.02 8.06
C ILE A 30 14.43 -3.66 9.48
N ASP A 31 15.24 -2.85 10.16
CA ASP A 31 14.88 -2.30 11.47
C ASP A 31 14.04 -1.01 11.36
N ASP A 32 13.62 -0.48 12.50
CA ASP A 32 12.81 0.75 12.58
C ASP A 32 13.54 1.98 12.00
N THR A 33 14.88 2.03 12.07
CA THR A 33 15.66 3.14 11.52
C THR A 33 15.65 3.08 10.00
N GLN A 34 15.85 1.89 9.44
CA GLN A 34 15.78 1.65 8.00
C GLN A 34 14.35 1.84 7.48
N PHE A 35 13.32 1.46 8.25
CA PHE A 35 11.94 1.74 7.91
C PHE A 35 11.65 3.25 7.87
N ALA A 36 12.15 4.03 8.83
CA ALA A 36 12.01 5.49 8.82
C ALA A 36 12.63 6.12 7.55
N GLN A 37 13.82 5.67 7.14
CA GLN A 37 14.47 6.13 5.91
C GLN A 37 13.66 5.75 4.66
N LEU A 38 13.13 4.53 4.63
CA LEU A 38 12.25 4.06 3.56
C LEU A 38 10.97 4.91 3.49
N LEU A 39 10.39 5.27 4.64
CA LEU A 39 9.19 6.08 4.72
C LEU A 39 9.42 7.51 4.20
N GLU A 40 10.57 8.14 4.47
CA GLU A 40 10.89 9.45 3.88
C GLU A 40 10.95 9.39 2.35
N ALA A 41 11.64 8.38 1.81
CA ALA A 41 11.72 8.17 0.38
C ALA A 41 10.32 7.89 -0.23
N ALA A 42 9.48 7.13 0.47
CA ALA A 42 8.12 6.84 0.06
C ALA A 42 7.24 8.09 0.03
N ASN A 43 7.32 8.96 1.04
CA ASN A 43 6.56 10.22 1.05
C ASN A 43 6.86 11.10 -0.16
N THR A 44 8.12 11.12 -0.61
CA THR A 44 8.49 11.86 -1.82
C THR A 44 7.98 11.15 -3.08
N LYS A 45 8.30 9.86 -3.24
CA LYS A 45 8.07 9.13 -4.49
C LYS A 45 6.61 8.77 -4.72
N LEU A 46 5.84 8.53 -3.66
CA LEU A 46 4.44 8.09 -3.71
C LEU A 46 3.44 9.23 -3.50
N SER A 47 3.92 10.47 -3.34
CA SER A 47 3.09 11.67 -3.13
C SER A 47 1.99 11.86 -4.17
N HIS A 48 2.20 11.39 -5.39
CA HIS A 48 1.22 11.47 -6.48
C HIS A 48 -0.02 10.59 -6.30
N PHE A 49 0.00 9.64 -5.35
CA PHE A 49 -1.17 8.86 -4.95
C PHE A 49 -1.94 9.49 -3.79
N VAL A 50 -1.46 10.60 -3.23
CA VAL A 50 -2.10 11.27 -2.09
C VAL A 50 -3.20 12.20 -2.60
N MET A 51 -4.39 12.01 -2.06
CA MET A 51 -5.57 12.81 -2.32
C MET A 51 -5.55 14.11 -1.47
N PRO A 52 -6.35 15.14 -1.83
CA PRO A 52 -6.37 16.40 -1.08
C PRO A 52 -6.74 16.27 0.41
N ASP A 53 -7.40 15.18 0.81
CA ASP A 53 -7.76 14.87 2.19
C ASP A 53 -6.65 14.12 2.97
N GLY A 54 -5.50 13.86 2.33
CA GLY A 54 -4.37 13.15 2.92
C GLY A 54 -4.43 11.63 2.78
N THR A 55 -5.53 11.07 2.26
CA THR A 55 -5.63 9.63 2.00
C THR A 55 -4.81 9.23 0.78
N VAL A 56 -4.42 7.95 0.70
CA VAL A 56 -3.78 7.38 -0.49
C VAL A 56 -4.82 6.61 -1.30
N GLN A 57 -4.91 6.87 -2.60
CA GLN A 57 -5.84 6.18 -3.48
C GLN A 57 -5.23 5.88 -4.87
N PHE A 58 -5.38 4.64 -5.35
CA PHE A 58 -4.98 4.24 -6.70
C PHE A 58 -5.78 3.05 -7.24
N GLU A 59 -5.81 2.91 -8.58
CA GLU A 59 -6.42 1.74 -9.23
C GLU A 59 -5.60 0.48 -8.99
N ASN A 60 -6.28 -0.60 -8.62
CA ASN A 60 -5.69 -1.91 -8.41
C ASN A 60 -6.53 -3.00 -9.09
N ALA A 61 -5.87 -3.85 -9.87
CA ALA A 61 -6.51 -5.01 -10.50
C ALA A 61 -6.73 -6.10 -9.45
N VAL A 62 -7.98 -6.49 -9.25
CA VAL A 62 -8.38 -7.53 -8.29
C VAL A 62 -8.87 -8.75 -9.05
N HIS A 63 -8.27 -9.89 -8.73
CA HIS A 63 -8.67 -11.18 -9.26
C HIS A 63 -9.66 -11.86 -8.29
N ILE A 64 -10.89 -12.10 -8.74
CA ILE A 64 -11.94 -12.75 -7.97
C ILE A 64 -12.12 -14.19 -8.45
N ILE A 65 -12.02 -15.13 -7.51
CA ILE A 65 -12.26 -16.56 -7.75
C ILE A 65 -13.48 -16.96 -6.92
N SER A 66 -14.55 -17.36 -7.61
CA SER A 66 -15.75 -17.92 -6.97
C SER A 66 -15.77 -19.44 -7.19
N VAL A 67 -15.99 -20.18 -6.11
CA VAL A 67 -16.16 -21.64 -6.14
C VAL A 67 -17.62 -21.95 -5.82
N VAL A 68 -18.32 -22.55 -6.77
CA VAL A 68 -19.67 -23.13 -6.57
C VAL A 68 -19.52 -24.65 -6.48
N LYS A 69 -20.32 -25.27 -5.61
CA LYS A 69 -20.26 -26.70 -5.31
C LYS A 69 -20.73 -27.57 -6.46
#